data_AF-F1L226-F1
#
_entry.id   AF-F1L226-F1
#
_cell.length_a   1.000
_cell.length_b   1.000
_cell.length_c   1.000
_cell.angle_alpha   90.00
_cell.angle_beta   90.00
_cell.angle_gamma   90.00
#
_symmetry.space_group_name_H-M   'P 1'
#
loop_
_entity.id
_entity.type
_entity.pdbx_description
1 polymer ?
#
loop_
_entity_poly.entity_id
_entity_poly.type
_entity_poly.pdbx_seq_one_letter_code
_entity_poly.pdbx_strand_id
1 'polypeptide(L)'
;MWVQPELRVRFIDKNFKDGRLYNEKFRVLDAADRENCTVEHSNGKIYYEIREEWLETVIPKEEGACLMILRGPLRGQLGVMERRDKRGEQVLLRVITNDALIKLPFDDVCEWLGTRDDD
;
A
#
# COMPACT_ATOMS: atom_id res chain seq x y z
N MET A 1 -0.78 -2.65 13.05
CA MET A 1 -0.39 -1.68 12.03
C MET A 1 0.07 -2.42 10.82
N TRP A 2 -0.65 -2.28 9.72
CA TRP A 2 -0.34 -2.71 8.37
C TRP A 2 0.39 -1.61 7.59
N VAL A 3 0.12 -0.32 7.85
CA VAL A 3 0.75 0.80 7.12
C VAL A 3 2.26 0.78 7.34
N GLN A 4 3.00 0.98 6.26
CA GLN A 4 4.47 1.05 6.22
C GLN A 4 4.89 2.21 5.31
N PRO A 5 6.11 2.76 5.46
CA PRO A 5 6.67 3.70 4.51
C PRO A 5 6.62 3.16 3.08
N GLU A 6 6.58 4.08 2.12
CA GLU A 6 6.57 3.81 0.68
C GLU A 6 5.31 3.14 0.13
N LEU A 7 4.32 2.83 0.97
CA LEU A 7 3.04 2.34 0.47
C LEU A 7 2.25 3.44 -0.24
N ARG A 8 1.58 3.08 -1.33
CA ARG A 8 0.52 3.91 -1.91
C ARG A 8 -0.81 3.56 -1.26
N VAL A 9 -1.42 4.50 -0.55
CA VAL A 9 -2.69 4.30 0.16
C VAL A 9 -3.79 5.17 -0.42
N ARG A 10 -5.06 4.75 -0.27
CA ARG A 10 -6.23 5.58 -0.55
C ARG A 10 -6.81 6.09 0.75
N PHE A 11 -7.15 7.36 0.82
CA PHE A 11 -7.82 7.92 1.98
C PHE A 11 -9.33 7.66 1.90
N ILE A 12 -9.93 7.07 2.93
CA ILE A 12 -11.33 6.62 2.94
C ILE A 12 -12.19 7.31 4.02
N ASP A 13 -11.60 8.07 4.93
CA ASP A 13 -12.39 8.84 5.88
C ASP A 13 -13.06 10.06 5.21
N LYS A 14 -14.34 10.25 5.49
CA LYS A 14 -15.20 11.29 4.88
C LYS A 14 -15.32 12.55 5.73
N ASN A 15 -14.85 12.51 6.97
CA ASN A 15 -15.06 13.59 7.94
C ASN A 15 -13.81 14.46 8.07
N PHE A 16 -12.62 13.88 7.88
CA PHE A 16 -11.35 14.56 7.97
C PHE A 16 -11.27 15.67 6.93
N LYS A 17 -11.04 16.90 7.40
CA LYS A 17 -11.00 18.12 6.57
C LYS A 17 -12.20 18.23 5.63
N ASP A 18 -13.40 17.97 6.14
CA ASP A 18 -14.65 18.03 5.37
C ASP A 18 -14.66 17.08 4.15
N GLY A 19 -13.97 15.95 4.26
CA GLY A 19 -13.90 14.93 3.20
C GLY A 19 -13.02 15.30 2.02
N ARG A 20 -12.24 16.39 2.09
CA ARG A 20 -11.39 16.87 0.98
C ARG A 20 -10.35 15.87 0.50
N LEU A 21 -9.98 14.90 1.32
CA LEU A 21 -8.99 13.87 0.97
C LEU A 21 -9.66 12.57 0.51
N TYR A 22 -10.98 12.45 0.63
CA TYR A 22 -11.69 11.20 0.36
C TYR A 22 -11.45 10.69 -1.07
N ASN A 23 -11.10 9.42 -1.19
CA ASN A 23 -10.69 8.70 -2.42
C ASN A 23 -9.39 9.17 -3.09
N GLU A 24 -8.72 10.19 -2.57
CA GLU A 24 -7.39 10.59 -3.07
C GLU A 24 -6.33 9.57 -2.64
N LYS A 25 -5.23 9.51 -3.40
CA LYS A 25 -4.12 8.59 -3.16
C LYS A 25 -2.89 9.32 -2.64
N PHE A 26 -2.18 8.68 -1.73
CA PHE A 26 -1.02 9.25 -1.05
C PHE A 26 0.11 8.23 -0.97
N ARG A 27 1.35 8.72 -0.90
CA ARG A 27 2.53 7.94 -0.51
C ARG A 27 2.71 8.06 1.00
N VAL A 28 2.93 6.96 1.69
CA VAL A 28 3.28 6.99 3.11
C VAL A 28 4.75 7.36 3.25
N LEU A 29 5.04 8.43 3.99
CA LEU A 29 6.41 8.86 4.29
C LEU A 29 6.92 8.21 5.58
N ASP A 30 6.06 8.18 6.60
CA ASP A 30 6.38 7.63 7.92
C ASP A 30 5.13 7.06 8.60
N ALA A 31 5.32 6.11 9.51
CA ALA A 31 4.26 5.39 10.20
C ALA A 31 4.72 4.98 11.60
N ALA A 32 4.72 5.92 12.54
CA ALA A 32 5.21 5.70 13.90
C ALA A 32 4.31 4.74 14.70
N ASP A 33 2.99 4.95 14.61
CA ASP A 33 1.97 4.08 15.20
C ASP A 33 0.62 4.24 14.46
N ARG A 34 -0.39 3.47 14.86
CA ARG A 34 -1.70 3.40 14.18
C ARG A 34 -2.45 4.73 14.12
N GLU A 35 -2.08 5.71 14.93
CA GLU A 35 -2.71 7.04 14.97
C GLU A 35 -1.83 8.13 14.36
N ASN A 36 -0.57 7.81 14.07
CA ASN A 36 0.48 8.75 13.68
C ASN A 36 1.17 8.32 12.37
N CYS A 37 0.43 8.29 11.27
CA CYS A 37 1.00 8.20 9.92
C CYS A 37 1.25 9.60 9.33
N THR A 38 2.31 9.70 8.53
CA THR A 38 2.61 10.87 7.68
C THR A 38 2.47 10.47 6.22
N VAL A 39 1.65 11.18 5.46
CA VAL A 39 1.37 10.89 4.05
C VAL A 39 1.57 12.10 3.16
N GLU A 40 2.08 11.87 1.95
CA GLU A 40 2.33 12.87 0.93
C GLU A 40 1.40 12.68 -0.27
N HIS A 41 0.76 13.75 -0.69
CA HIS A 41 -0.05 13.79 -1.91
C HIS A 41 0.84 14.00 -3.14
N SER A 42 0.37 13.64 -4.32
CA SER A 42 1.15 13.79 -5.57
C SER A 42 1.55 15.23 -5.93
N ASN A 43 0.94 16.23 -5.29
CA ASN A 43 1.31 17.64 -5.42
C ASN A 43 2.33 18.12 -4.37
N GLY A 44 2.94 17.20 -3.61
CA GLY A 44 3.94 17.49 -2.57
C GLY A 44 3.36 17.94 -1.23
N LYS A 45 2.02 17.98 -1.08
CA LYS A 45 1.41 18.36 0.19
C LYS A 45 1.46 17.19 1.18
N ILE A 46 2.01 17.46 2.37
CA ILE A 46 2.17 16.49 3.45
C ILE A 46 1.05 16.66 4.48
N TYR A 47 0.56 15.54 5.00
CA TYR A 47 -0.43 15.44 6.07
C TYR A 47 0.11 14.55 7.19
N TYR A 48 -0.06 15.00 8.43
CA TYR A 48 0.41 14.34 9.65
C TYR A 48 -0.77 13.85 10.49
N GLU A 49 -0.49 13.04 11.52
CA GLU A 49 -1.48 12.51 12.48
C GLU A 49 -2.63 11.77 11.76
N ILE A 50 -2.28 11.07 10.67
CA ILE A 50 -3.23 10.29 9.91
C ILE A 50 -3.39 8.93 10.59
N ARG A 51 -4.63 8.59 10.92
CA ARG A 51 -4.96 7.30 11.53
C ARG A 51 -5.00 6.23 10.44
N GLU A 52 -4.41 5.08 10.73
CA GLU A 52 -4.34 3.93 9.84
C GLU A 52 -5.72 3.47 9.34
N GLU A 53 -6.75 3.58 10.19
CA GLU A 53 -8.14 3.23 9.83
C GLU A 53 -8.78 4.15 8.78
N TRP A 54 -8.16 5.29 8.49
CA TRP A 54 -8.58 6.20 7.42
C TRP A 54 -7.99 5.84 6.07
N LEU A 55 -7.17 4.78 6.00
CA LEU A 55 -6.42 4.38 4.83
C LEU A 55 -6.89 3.01 4.33
N GLU A 56 -6.87 2.83 3.01
CA GLU A 56 -7.14 1.57 2.30
C GLU A 56 -5.92 1.21 1.44
N THR A 57 -5.64 -0.08 1.29
CA THR A 57 -4.59 -0.58 0.39
C THR A 57 -4.90 -0.18 -1.05
N VAL A 58 -3.84 0.05 -1.84
CA VAL A 58 -4.00 0.28 -3.28
C VAL A 58 -3.36 -0.86 -4.04
N ILE A 59 -4.13 -1.46 -4.95
CA ILE A 59 -3.63 -2.41 -5.94
C ILE A 59 -3.55 -1.69 -7.30
N PRO A 60 -2.37 -1.61 -7.92
CA PRO A 60 -2.21 -0.96 -9.21
C PRO A 60 -2.95 -1.74 -10.29
N LYS A 61 -3.22 -1.09 -11.43
CA LYS A 61 -3.90 -1.75 -12.55
C LYS A 61 -2.96 -2.61 -13.38
N GLU A 62 -1.68 -2.24 -13.42
CA GLU A 62 -0.66 -2.80 -14.28
C GLU A 62 0.04 -3.97 -13.58
N GLU A 63 0.13 -5.11 -14.25
CA GLU A 63 1.00 -6.22 -13.86
C GLU A 63 2.47 -5.77 -13.94
N GLY A 64 3.35 -6.44 -13.19
CA GLY A 64 4.75 -6.05 -13.05
C GLY A 64 5.02 -5.02 -11.95
N ALA A 65 3.99 -4.41 -11.37
CA ALA A 65 4.15 -3.48 -10.26
C ALA A 65 4.65 -4.19 -8.98
N CYS A 66 5.45 -3.47 -8.20
CA CYS A 66 5.94 -3.93 -6.91
C CYS A 66 4.87 -3.76 -5.82
N LEU A 67 4.57 -4.83 -5.09
CA LEU A 67 3.67 -4.82 -3.94
C LEU A 67 4.42 -5.28 -2.69
N MET A 68 4.08 -4.69 -1.54
CA MET A 68 4.50 -5.16 -0.22
C MET A 68 3.42 -6.06 0.38
N ILE A 69 3.85 -7.16 1.01
CA ILE A 69 2.99 -8.06 1.78
C ILE A 69 2.77 -7.47 3.18
N LEU A 70 1.51 -7.31 3.59
CA LEU A 70 1.13 -6.61 4.82
C LEU A 70 0.76 -7.54 5.98
N ARG A 71 0.46 -8.81 5.68
CA ARG A 71 0.03 -9.82 6.68
C ARG A 71 0.73 -11.16 6.50
N GLY A 72 0.63 -11.98 7.55
CA GLY A 72 1.15 -13.35 7.55
C GLY A 72 2.68 -13.44 7.68
N PRO A 73 3.26 -14.64 7.47
CA PRO A 73 4.68 -14.90 7.71
C PRO A 73 5.64 -14.15 6.79
N LEU A 74 5.16 -13.69 5.63
CA LEU A 74 5.94 -12.96 4.63
C LEU A 74 5.77 -11.44 4.75
N ARG A 75 5.12 -10.96 5.81
CA ARG A 75 4.90 -9.53 6.05
C ARG A 75 6.21 -8.73 5.93
N GLY A 76 6.15 -7.62 5.21
CA GLY A 76 7.27 -6.73 4.93
C GLY A 76 8.09 -7.12 3.70
N GLN A 77 7.92 -8.33 3.16
CA GLN A 77 8.58 -8.72 1.92
C GLN A 77 7.88 -8.09 0.71
N LEU A 78 8.69 -7.86 -0.33
CA LEU A 78 8.24 -7.33 -1.60
C LEU A 78 8.03 -8.45 -2.62
N GLY A 79 7.13 -8.20 -3.56
CA GLY A 79 6.91 -9.07 -4.70
C GLY A 79 6.43 -8.32 -5.92
N VAL A 80 6.56 -8.96 -7.08
CA VAL A 80 6.09 -8.44 -8.36
C VAL A 80 4.72 -9.04 -8.66
N MET A 81 3.75 -8.18 -8.98
CA MET A 81 2.39 -8.62 -9.31
C MET A 81 2.35 -9.28 -10.68
N GLU A 82 2.23 -10.61 -10.70
CA GLU A 82 2.12 -11.40 -11.93
C GLU A 82 0.72 -11.34 -12.52
N ARG A 83 -0.30 -11.28 -11.66
CA ARG A 83 -1.69 -11.24 -12.09
C ARG A 83 -2.57 -10.52 -11.09
N ARG A 84 -3.53 -9.76 -11.60
CA ARG A 84 -4.60 -9.15 -10.81
C ARG A 84 -5.96 -9.76 -11.11
N ASP A 85 -6.60 -10.38 -10.12
CA ASP A 85 -7.99 -10.84 -10.19
C ASP A 85 -8.92 -9.87 -9.45
N LYS A 86 -9.53 -8.96 -10.22
CA LYS A 86 -10.49 -7.99 -9.66
C LYS A 86 -11.77 -8.64 -9.14
N ARG A 87 -12.19 -9.79 -9.69
CA ARG A 87 -13.45 -10.42 -9.29
C ARG A 87 -13.28 -11.20 -7.99
N GLY A 88 -12.14 -11.85 -7.83
CA GLY A 88 -11.76 -12.54 -6.60
C GLY A 88 -11.10 -11.66 -5.55
N GLU A 89 -10.84 -10.38 -5.87
CA GLU A 89 -10.12 -9.42 -5.03
C GLU A 89 -8.77 -9.95 -4.54
N GLN A 90 -8.03 -10.56 -5.47
CA GLN A 90 -6.76 -11.23 -5.19
C GLN A 90 -5.70 -10.87 -6.22
N VAL A 91 -4.44 -10.95 -5.80
CA VAL A 91 -3.26 -10.90 -6.68
C VAL A 91 -2.53 -12.24 -6.66
N LEU A 92 -1.92 -12.60 -7.78
CA LEU A 92 -0.81 -13.55 -7.82
C LEU A 92 0.48 -12.73 -7.75
N LEU A 93 1.27 -12.98 -6.71
CA LEU A 93 2.50 -12.25 -6.43
C LEU A 93 3.70 -13.20 -6.52
N ARG A 94 4.74 -12.80 -7.24
CA ARG A 94 6.06 -13.45 -7.20
C ARG A 94 6.92 -12.76 -6.17
N VAL A 95 7.24 -13.46 -5.08
CA VAL A 95 8.05 -12.90 -3.99
C VAL A 95 9.50 -12.73 -4.46
N ILE A 96 10.07 -11.53 -4.27
CA ILE A 96 11.40 -11.19 -4.83
C ILE A 96 12.53 -12.01 -4.18
N THR A 97 12.42 -12.34 -2.90
CA THR A 97 13.50 -12.98 -2.12
C THR A 97 13.70 -14.46 -2.42
N ASN A 98 12.68 -15.15 -2.98
CA ASN A 98 12.67 -16.59 -3.14
C ASN A 98 11.89 -17.10 -4.36
N ASP A 99 11.44 -16.20 -5.24
CA ASP A 99 10.66 -16.49 -6.45
C ASP A 99 9.34 -17.26 -6.24
N ALA A 100 8.86 -17.39 -4.99
CA ALA A 100 7.63 -18.12 -4.71
C ALA A 100 6.41 -17.37 -5.29
N LEU A 101 5.52 -18.12 -5.94
CA LEU A 101 4.22 -17.62 -6.41
C LEU A 101 3.15 -17.84 -5.34
N ILE A 102 2.61 -16.75 -4.82
CA ILE A 102 1.58 -16.78 -3.77
C ILE A 102 0.35 -15.98 -4.20
N LYS A 103 -0.83 -16.45 -3.78
CA LYS A 103 -2.08 -15.71 -3.94
C LYS A 103 -2.39 -14.98 -2.64
N LEU A 104 -2.64 -13.67 -2.74
CA LEU A 104 -2.99 -12.84 -1.58
C LEU A 104 -4.23 -11.99 -1.88
N PRO A 105 -5.12 -11.77 -0.90
CA PRO A 105 -6.24 -10.83 -1.05
C PRO A 105 -5.73 -9.39 -1.11
N PHE A 106 -6.52 -8.50 -1.70
CA PHE A 106 -6.19 -7.07 -1.83
C PHE A 106 -5.93 -6.38 -0.47
N ASP A 107 -6.56 -6.83 0.61
CA ASP A 107 -6.36 -6.28 1.95
C ASP A 107 -5.03 -6.66 2.60
N ASP A 108 -4.31 -7.64 2.02
CA ASP A 108 -3.06 -8.18 2.56
C ASP A 108 -1.83 -7.75 1.75
N VAL A 109 -2.02 -6.96 0.70
CA VAL A 109 -0.95 -6.42 -0.14
C VAL A 109 -1.23 -4.97 -0.52
N CYS A 110 -0.18 -4.21 -0.80
CA CYS A 110 -0.33 -2.83 -1.23
C CYS A 110 0.80 -2.42 -2.18
N GLU A 111 0.50 -1.55 -3.14
CA GLU A 111 1.48 -0.95 -4.04
C GLU A 111 2.59 -0.28 -3.23
N TRP A 112 3.84 -0.60 -3.59
CA TRP A 112 5.04 -0.07 -2.98
C TRP A 112 5.77 0.82 -3.99
N LEU A 113 6.06 2.05 -3.59
CA LEU A 113 6.58 3.14 -4.44
C LEU A 113 8.07 3.41 -4.25
N GLY A 114 8.73 2.66 -3.37
CA GLY A 114 10.16 2.84 -3.12
C GLY A 114 11.02 2.41 -4.31
N THR A 115 12.31 2.69 -4.20
CA THR A 115 13.30 2.24 -5.16
C THR A 115 13.87 0.91 -4.69
N ARG A 116 13.91 -0.09 -5.56
CA ARG A 116 14.70 -1.29 -5.31
C ARG A 116 16.17 -0.92 -5.50
N ASP A 117 17.01 -1.17 -4.52
CA ASP A 117 18.48 -1.19 -4.69
C ASP A 117 18.85 -2.42 -5.52
N ASP A 118 18.44 -2.41 -6.79
CA ASP A 118 18.82 -3.40 -7.81
C ASP A 118 19.34 -2.58 -9.01
N ASP A 119 20.51 -1.96 -8.83
CA ASP A 119 21.42 -1.50 -9.90
C ASP A 119 22.87 -1.72 -9.43
#